data_AF-A0A166GQ68-F1
#
_entry.id   AF-A0A166GQ68-F1
#
_cell.length_a   1.000
_cell.length_b   1.000
_cell.length_c   1.000
_cell.angle_alpha   90.00
_cell.angle_beta   90.00
_cell.angle_gamma   90.00
#
_symmetry.space_group_name_H-M   'P 1'
#
loop_
_entity.id
_entity.type
_entity.pdbx_description
1 polymer ?
#
loop_
_entity_poly.entity_id
_entity_poly.type
_entity_poly.pdbx_seq_one_letter_code
_entity_poly.pdbx_strand_id
1 'polypeptide(L)'
;MSQNYDGRRISTDINPIPDSDKVELRMTLVPAMLHLFAPGDKTVRAQVAESVRLIAELEFPERWLYLIDQVMTFRSLTDTTTNTSVLETAHSICAPCRAHVRSGALFSEINYVLSRFMDPFLQLFCHIAGLLLSPSLSPPTPVFVGQVTLLLEIYDDFTFRAPARDRGRV
;
A
#
# COMPACT_ATOMS: atom_id res chain seq x y z
N MET A 1 -40.25 21.61 32.15
CA MET A 1 -40.08 20.68 31.01
C MET A 1 -38.69 20.93 30.44
N SER A 2 -37.68 20.19 30.91
CA SER A 2 -36.32 20.24 30.37
C SER A 2 -36.02 18.90 29.73
N GLN A 3 -35.83 18.89 28.42
CA GLN A 3 -35.31 17.74 27.70
C GLN A 3 -33.81 17.62 28.01
N ASN A 4 -33.44 16.59 28.77
CA ASN A 4 -32.04 16.17 28.86
C ASN A 4 -31.72 15.34 27.62
N TYR A 5 -30.92 15.89 26.71
CA TYR A 5 -30.28 15.12 25.66
C TYR A 5 -29.05 14.44 26.26
N ASP A 6 -29.17 13.14 26.53
CA ASP A 6 -28.08 12.29 26.99
C ASP A 6 -27.15 11.95 25.81
N GLY A 7 -26.04 12.66 25.74
CA GLY A 7 -25.01 12.57 24.70
C GLY A 7 -24.14 11.31 24.77
N ARG A 8 -24.71 10.15 25.10
CA ARG A 8 -24.00 8.85 25.09
C ARG A 8 -24.91 7.69 24.70
N ARG A 9 -25.29 7.64 23.42
CA ARG A 9 -25.68 6.39 22.78
C ARG A 9 -25.16 6.38 21.34
N ILE A 10 -23.87 6.08 21.16
CA ILE A 10 -23.51 5.24 20.02
C ILE A 10 -24.18 3.91 20.35
N SER A 11 -25.40 3.75 19.87
CA SER A 11 -26.17 2.52 19.98
C SER A 11 -25.28 1.38 19.53
N THR A 12 -25.04 0.44 20.44
CA THR A 12 -24.46 -0.88 20.21
C THR A 12 -25.38 -1.75 19.36
N ASP A 13 -25.85 -1.22 18.23
CA ASP A 13 -26.46 -1.95 17.13
C ASP A 13 -25.55 -1.74 15.92
N ILE A 14 -24.32 -2.26 16.02
CA ILE A 14 -23.42 -2.35 14.89
C ILE A 14 -23.99 -3.49 14.04
N ASN A 15 -24.91 -3.17 13.12
CA ASN A 15 -25.32 -4.14 12.12
C ASN A 15 -24.06 -4.41 11.26
N PRO A 16 -23.46 -5.61 11.32
CA PRO A 16 -22.22 -5.87 10.62
C PRO A 16 -22.47 -5.70 9.13
N ILE A 17 -21.58 -4.96 8.45
CA ILE A 17 -21.61 -4.82 6.99
C ILE A 17 -21.69 -6.22 6.38
N PRO A 18 -22.62 -6.50 5.45
CA PRO A 18 -22.71 -7.78 4.78
C PRO A 18 -21.37 -8.18 4.14
N ASP A 19 -21.02 -9.46 4.18
CA ASP A 19 -19.75 -9.91 3.62
C ASP A 19 -19.67 -9.72 2.10
N SER A 20 -20.82 -9.70 1.40
CA SER A 20 -20.92 -9.32 -0.01
C SER A 20 -20.36 -7.91 -0.27
N ASP A 21 -20.78 -6.95 0.55
CA ASP A 21 -20.45 -5.54 0.38
C ASP A 21 -18.97 -5.30 0.72
N LYS A 22 -18.44 -6.04 1.70
CA LYS A 22 -16.99 -6.05 1.99
C LYS A 22 -16.18 -6.59 0.82
N VAL A 23 -16.64 -7.65 0.16
CA VAL A 23 -15.96 -8.17 -1.05
C VAL A 23 -16.00 -7.13 -2.16
N GLU A 24 -17.16 -6.56 -2.45
CA GLU A 24 -17.32 -5.55 -3.50
C GLU A 24 -16.45 -4.30 -3.26
N LEU A 25 -16.43 -3.81 -2.02
CA LEU A 25 -15.59 -2.68 -1.62
C LEU A 25 -14.11 -2.96 -1.89
N ARG A 26 -13.62 -4.14 -1.50
CA ARG A 26 -12.23 -4.57 -1.72
C ARG A 26 -11.88 -4.67 -3.21
N MET A 27 -12.80 -5.19 -4.02
CA MET A 27 -12.60 -5.29 -5.46
C MET A 27 -12.61 -3.93 -6.17
N THR A 28 -13.18 -2.89 -5.54
CA THR A 28 -13.33 -1.55 -6.14
C THR A 28 -12.25 -0.57 -5.70
N LEU A 29 -11.78 -0.65 -4.45
CA LEU A 29 -10.84 0.32 -3.86
C LEU A 29 -9.50 0.38 -4.59
N VAL A 30 -8.90 -0.79 -4.90
CA VAL A 30 -7.60 -0.84 -5.57
C VAL A 30 -7.67 -0.30 -7.00
N PRO A 31 -8.64 -0.73 -7.85
CA PRO A 31 -8.83 -0.09 -9.15
C PRO A 31 -9.12 1.41 -9.06
N ALA A 32 -9.93 1.86 -8.10
CA ALA A 32 -10.22 3.28 -7.93
C ALA A 32 -8.94 4.07 -7.64
N MET A 33 -8.09 3.58 -6.73
CA MET A 33 -6.82 4.23 -6.42
C MET A 33 -5.87 4.31 -7.61
N LEU A 34 -5.87 3.27 -8.46
CA LEU A 34 -5.02 3.21 -9.66
C LEU A 34 -5.50 4.15 -10.76
N HIS A 35 -6.79 4.47 -10.80
CA HIS A 35 -7.35 5.51 -11.69
C HIS A 35 -7.10 6.94 -11.19
N LEU A 36 -6.66 7.14 -9.95
CA LEU A 36 -6.34 8.45 -9.36
C LEU A 36 -4.89 8.86 -9.63
N PHE A 37 -4.54 9.03 -10.91
CA PHE A 37 -3.16 9.27 -11.34
C PHE A 37 -2.87 10.73 -11.73
N ALA A 38 -3.88 11.60 -11.83
CA ALA A 38 -3.64 13.00 -12.19
C ALA A 38 -3.01 13.78 -11.01
N PRO A 39 -2.23 14.85 -11.27
CA PRO A 39 -1.65 15.66 -10.20
C PRO A 39 -2.68 16.23 -9.20
N GLY A 40 -3.90 16.49 -9.66
CA GLY A 40 -5.02 16.95 -8.82
C GLY A 40 -5.60 15.88 -7.90
N ASP A 41 -5.34 14.60 -8.17
CA ASP A 41 -5.93 13.48 -7.44
C ASP A 41 -5.11 13.07 -6.21
N LYS A 42 -3.94 13.68 -6.00
CA LYS A 42 -2.97 13.28 -4.95
C LYS A 42 -3.63 13.14 -3.57
N THR A 43 -4.47 14.11 -3.18
CA THR A 43 -5.15 14.11 -1.88
C THR A 43 -6.16 12.97 -1.78
N VAL A 44 -6.98 12.77 -2.82
CA VAL A 44 -8.00 11.70 -2.83
C VAL A 44 -7.34 10.33 -2.82
N ARG A 45 -6.28 10.15 -3.61
CA ARG A 45 -5.48 8.93 -3.64
C ARG A 45 -4.89 8.60 -2.28
N ALA A 46 -4.37 9.58 -1.55
CA ALA A 46 -3.88 9.37 -0.19
C ALA A 46 -4.98 8.92 0.78
N GLN A 47 -6.20 9.46 0.65
CA GLN A 47 -7.34 9.02 1.48
C GLN A 47 -7.81 7.60 1.13
N VAL A 48 -7.82 7.24 -0.16
CA VAL A 48 -8.13 5.88 -0.60
C VAL A 48 -7.05 4.91 -0.13
N ALA A 49 -5.77 5.29 -0.21
CA ALA A 49 -4.65 4.50 0.30
C ALA A 49 -4.78 4.24 1.80
N GLU A 50 -5.13 5.27 2.59
CA GLU A 50 -5.38 5.13 4.01
C GLU A 50 -6.58 4.22 4.30
N SER A 51 -7.63 4.28 3.48
CA SER A 51 -8.80 3.39 3.61
C SER A 51 -8.42 1.93 3.33
N VAL A 52 -7.60 1.68 2.29
CA VAL A 52 -7.06 0.35 1.99
C VAL A 52 -6.20 -0.14 3.16
N ARG A 53 -5.35 0.73 3.73
CA ARG A 53 -4.51 0.42 4.90
C ARG A 53 -5.34 -0.06 6.09
N LEU A 54 -6.37 0.69 6.47
CA LEU A 54 -7.24 0.37 7.60
C LEU A 54 -7.99 -0.96 7.41
N ILE A 55 -8.40 -1.27 6.18
CA ILE A 55 -9.04 -2.56 5.87
C ILE A 55 -8.00 -3.69 5.91
N ALA A 56 -6.79 -3.44 5.38
CA ALA A 56 -5.71 -4.42 5.37
C ALA A 56 -5.29 -4.83 6.79
N GLU A 57 -5.27 -3.90 7.76
CA GLU A 57 -4.97 -4.22 9.18
C GLU A 57 -5.88 -5.30 9.78
N LEU A 58 -7.09 -5.49 9.24
CA LEU A 58 -8.07 -6.44 9.75
C LEU A 58 -8.16 -7.73 8.93
N GLU A 59 -7.90 -7.64 7.62
CA GLU A 59 -8.29 -8.67 6.65
C GLU A 59 -7.10 -9.23 5.84
N PHE A 60 -5.94 -8.59 5.88
CA PHE A 60 -4.75 -9.01 5.15
C PHE A 60 -3.80 -9.84 6.04
N PRO A 61 -3.16 -10.91 5.53
CA PRO A 61 -3.29 -11.48 4.18
C PRO A 61 -4.46 -12.46 4.01
N GLU A 62 -5.04 -12.97 5.10
CA GLU A 62 -5.88 -14.18 5.09
C GLU A 62 -7.20 -14.04 4.34
N ARG A 63 -7.87 -12.89 4.45
CA ARG A 63 -9.18 -12.63 3.84
C ARG A 63 -9.08 -11.81 2.56
N TRP A 64 -7.97 -11.10 2.35
CA TRP A 64 -7.70 -10.29 1.16
C TRP A 64 -6.48 -10.79 0.36
N LEU A 65 -6.51 -12.07 0.00
CA LEU A 65 -5.42 -12.83 -0.65
C LEU A 65 -5.01 -12.38 -2.07
N TYR A 66 -5.61 -11.33 -2.62
CA TYR A 66 -5.31 -10.83 -3.97
C TYR A 66 -4.95 -9.34 -3.98
N LEU A 67 -4.79 -8.71 -2.82
CA LEU A 67 -4.50 -7.27 -2.74
C LEU A 67 -3.24 -6.90 -3.54
N ILE A 68 -2.14 -7.62 -3.32
CA ILE A 68 -0.87 -7.34 -4.00
C ILE A 68 -0.96 -7.67 -5.50
N ASP A 69 -1.64 -8.76 -5.85
CA ASP A 69 -1.85 -9.16 -7.24
C ASP A 69 -2.66 -8.10 -8.01
N GLN A 70 -3.68 -7.51 -7.38
CA GLN A 70 -4.48 -6.42 -7.95
C GLN A 70 -3.64 -5.17 -8.22
N VAL A 71 -2.76 -4.80 -7.30
CA VAL A 71 -1.85 -3.64 -7.49
C VAL A 71 -0.85 -3.92 -8.62
N MET A 72 -0.26 -5.12 -8.66
CA MET A 72 0.78 -5.46 -9.64
C MET A 72 0.23 -5.61 -11.07
N THR A 73 -1.05 -5.97 -11.22
CA THR A 73 -1.71 -6.11 -12.53
C THR A 73 -1.68 -4.82 -13.36
N PHE A 74 -1.68 -3.65 -12.71
CA PHE A 74 -1.70 -2.36 -13.40
C PHE A 74 -0.32 -1.84 -13.81
N ARG A 75 0.78 -2.53 -13.45
CA ARG A 75 2.14 -2.10 -13.80
C ARG A 75 2.29 -2.03 -15.33
N SER A 76 2.95 -0.98 -15.82
CA SER A 76 3.24 -0.80 -17.25
C SER A 76 4.69 -0.41 -17.48
N LEU A 77 5.47 -1.18 -18.24
CA LEU A 77 6.88 -0.83 -18.48
C LEU A 77 7.08 0.47 -19.26
N THR A 78 6.04 0.98 -19.93
CA THR A 78 6.15 2.14 -20.82
C THR A 78 5.51 3.41 -20.27
N ASP A 79 4.54 3.30 -19.35
CA ASP A 79 3.83 4.45 -18.81
C ASP A 79 4.36 4.86 -17.43
N THR A 80 5.12 5.96 -17.42
CA THR A 80 5.68 6.53 -16.19
C THR A 80 4.62 7.01 -15.20
N THR A 81 3.43 7.43 -15.66
CA THR A 81 2.36 7.90 -14.78
C THR A 81 1.76 6.72 -14.02
N THR A 82 1.41 5.66 -14.76
CA THR A 82 0.92 4.41 -14.19
C THR A 82 1.94 3.74 -13.27
N ASN A 83 3.23 3.72 -13.62
CA ASN A 83 4.25 3.19 -12.72
C ASN A 83 4.36 3.97 -11.42
N THR A 84 4.26 5.29 -11.48
CA THR A 84 4.32 6.13 -10.29
C THR A 84 3.12 5.85 -9.38
N SER A 85 1.90 5.72 -9.93
CA SER A 85 0.71 5.40 -9.12
C SER A 85 0.77 4.00 -8.49
N VAL A 86 1.27 3.01 -9.22
CA VAL A 86 1.49 1.65 -8.71
C VAL A 86 2.53 1.65 -7.58
N LEU A 87 3.63 2.39 -7.72
CA LEU A 87 4.67 2.48 -6.70
C LEU A 87 4.19 3.23 -5.44
N GLU A 88 3.52 4.36 -5.59
CA GLU A 88 2.94 5.10 -4.45
C GLU A 88 1.89 4.25 -3.71
N THR A 89 1.09 3.48 -4.45
CA THR A 89 0.13 2.53 -3.88
C THR A 89 0.84 1.45 -3.07
N ALA A 90 1.85 0.81 -3.67
CA ALA A 90 2.60 -0.25 -3.02
C ALA A 90 3.30 0.26 -1.75
N HIS A 91 3.94 1.43 -1.81
CA HIS A 91 4.53 2.09 -0.65
C HIS A 91 3.49 2.35 0.45
N SER A 92 2.31 2.89 0.11
CA SER A 92 1.27 3.17 1.12
C SER A 92 0.76 1.93 1.84
N ILE A 93 0.72 0.79 1.15
CA ILE A 93 0.34 -0.51 1.73
C ILE A 93 1.47 -1.06 2.62
N CYS A 94 2.74 -0.88 2.22
CA CYS A 94 3.88 -1.51 2.89
C CYS A 94 4.49 -0.66 4.01
N ALA A 95 4.43 0.67 3.93
CA ALA A 95 4.99 1.60 4.91
C ALA A 95 4.59 1.31 6.38
N PRO A 96 3.35 0.88 6.69
CA PRO A 96 2.95 0.57 8.07
C PRO A 96 3.70 -0.62 8.67
N CYS A 97 4.23 -1.54 7.84
CA CYS A 97 5.03 -2.66 8.31
C CYS A 97 6.24 -2.21 9.15
N ARG A 98 6.75 -0.99 8.91
CA ARG A 98 7.87 -0.40 9.67
C ARG A 98 7.54 -0.14 11.14
N ALA A 99 6.29 0.22 11.43
CA ALA A 99 5.84 0.64 12.76
C ALA A 99 5.35 -0.53 13.62
N HIS A 100 5.08 -1.69 13.02
CA HIS A 100 4.52 -2.84 13.72
C HIS A 100 5.57 -3.61 14.52
N VAL A 101 5.21 -3.99 15.76
CA VAL A 101 6.04 -4.86 16.60
C VAL A 101 6.10 -6.25 15.97
N ARG A 102 7.29 -6.86 15.94
CA ARG A 102 7.51 -8.20 15.37
C ARG A 102 6.50 -9.22 15.93
N SER A 103 5.70 -9.80 15.04
CA SER A 103 4.74 -10.88 15.33
C SER A 103 4.78 -11.94 14.23
N GLY A 104 4.27 -13.15 14.51
CA GLY A 104 4.17 -14.21 13.49
C GLY A 104 3.25 -13.82 12.33
N ALA A 105 2.17 -13.10 12.62
CA ALA A 105 1.23 -12.59 11.62
C ALA A 105 1.91 -11.59 10.66
N LEU A 106 2.69 -10.64 11.21
CA LEU A 106 3.47 -9.68 10.40
C LEU A 106 4.48 -10.39 9.48
N PHE A 107 5.13 -11.46 9.96
CA PHE A 107 6.04 -12.24 9.12
C PHE A 107 5.32 -12.95 7.98
N SER A 108 4.12 -13.50 8.22
CA SER A 108 3.30 -14.13 7.19
C SER A 108 2.90 -13.13 6.12
N GLU A 109 2.49 -11.93 6.56
CA GLU A 109 2.14 -10.80 5.71
C GLU A 109 3.30 -10.36 4.82
N ILE A 110 4.47 -10.09 5.41
CA ILE A 110 5.67 -9.68 4.68
C ILE A 110 6.08 -10.75 3.67
N ASN A 111 6.11 -12.03 4.07
CA ASN A 111 6.45 -13.12 3.15
C ASN A 111 5.46 -13.22 1.99
N TYR A 112 4.16 -13.03 2.27
CA TYR A 112 3.13 -12.99 1.25
C TYR A 112 3.38 -11.85 0.25
N VAL A 113 3.67 -10.63 0.72
CA VAL A 113 3.97 -9.47 -0.14
C VAL A 113 5.23 -9.74 -0.97
N LEU A 114 6.33 -10.14 -0.33
CA LEU A 114 7.61 -10.39 -1.00
C LEU A 114 7.48 -11.44 -2.10
N SER A 115 6.70 -12.50 -1.88
CA SER A 115 6.53 -13.59 -2.87
C SER A 115 5.90 -13.14 -4.19
N ARG A 116 5.11 -12.06 -4.19
CA ARG A 116 4.39 -11.54 -5.36
C ARG A 116 4.98 -10.25 -5.90
N PHE A 117 5.56 -9.44 -5.01
CA PHE A 117 6.01 -8.09 -5.34
C PHE A 117 7.47 -8.06 -5.82
N MET A 118 8.34 -8.94 -5.34
CA MET A 118 9.79 -8.81 -5.57
C MET A 118 10.21 -8.92 -7.04
N ASP A 119 9.68 -9.89 -7.78
CA ASP A 119 10.00 -10.06 -9.20
C ASP A 119 9.56 -8.86 -10.06
N PRO A 120 8.28 -8.41 -10.03
CA PRO A 120 7.86 -7.25 -10.81
C PRO A 120 8.52 -5.94 -10.35
N PHE A 121 8.83 -5.82 -9.06
CA PHE A 121 9.58 -4.69 -8.52
C PHE A 121 11.01 -4.63 -9.08
N LEU A 122 11.76 -5.74 -9.03
CA LEU A 122 13.14 -5.78 -9.52
C LEU A 122 13.23 -5.52 -11.03
N GLN A 123 12.30 -6.08 -11.80
CA GLN A 123 12.21 -5.80 -13.24
C GLN A 123 12.03 -4.30 -13.51
N LEU A 124 11.13 -3.63 -12.78
CA LEU A 124 10.89 -2.19 -12.94
C LEU A 124 12.10 -1.37 -12.46
N PHE A 125 12.73 -1.77 -11.35
CA PHE A 125 13.93 -1.14 -10.83
C PHE A 125 15.07 -1.20 -11.84
N CYS A 126 15.39 -2.38 -12.37
CA CYS A 126 16.44 -2.55 -13.38
C CYS A 126 16.14 -1.78 -14.65
N HIS A 127 14.87 -1.73 -15.08
CA HIS A 127 14.45 -0.97 -16.24
C HIS A 127 14.72 0.53 -16.06
N ILE A 128 14.23 1.12 -14.96
CA ILE A 128 14.38 2.56 -14.68
C ILE A 128 15.86 2.92 -14.44
N ALA A 129 16.60 2.07 -13.72
CA ALA A 129 18.04 2.25 -13.53
C ALA A 129 18.80 2.23 -14.87
N GLY A 130 18.45 1.30 -15.77
CA GLY A 130 19.02 1.24 -17.12
C GLY A 130 18.74 2.50 -17.94
N LEU A 131 17.54 3.06 -17.86
CA LEU A 131 17.19 4.33 -18.51
C LEU A 131 18.01 5.50 -17.96
N LEU A 132 18.14 5.60 -16.64
CA LEU A 132 18.89 6.68 -15.98
C LEU A 132 20.40 6.62 -16.23
N LEU A 133 20.96 5.41 -16.32
CA LEU A 133 22.39 5.18 -16.56
C LEU A 133 22.73 5.18 -18.06
N SER A 134 21.74 5.24 -18.94
CA SER A 134 21.97 5.25 -20.39
C SER A 134 22.63 6.58 -20.80
N PRO A 135 23.75 6.53 -21.56
CA PRO A 135 24.43 7.73 -22.04
C PRO A 135 23.61 8.55 -23.05
N SER A 136 22.45 8.04 -23.49
CA SER A 136 21.57 8.68 -24.47
C SER A 136 20.47 9.56 -23.84
N LEU A 137 20.26 9.53 -22.53
CA LEU A 137 19.25 10.37 -21.88
C LEU A 137 19.80 11.79 -21.69
N SER A 138 19.17 12.78 -22.33
CA SER A 138 19.28 14.18 -21.89
C SER A 138 18.71 14.33 -20.46
N PRO A 139 18.91 15.45 -19.74
CA PRO A 139 18.99 15.49 -18.27
C PRO A 139 17.90 14.68 -17.55
N PRO A 140 18.24 14.02 -16.42
CA PRO A 140 17.36 13.09 -15.74
C PRO A 140 16.00 13.73 -15.53
N THR A 141 15.00 13.17 -16.19
CA THR A 141 13.63 13.69 -16.11
C THR A 141 13.19 13.50 -14.67
N PRO A 142 12.72 14.55 -13.97
CA PRO A 142 12.43 14.50 -12.53
C PRO A 142 11.46 13.38 -12.13
N VAL A 143 10.67 12.89 -13.09
CA VAL A 143 9.80 11.72 -12.97
C VAL A 143 10.59 10.45 -12.64
N PHE A 144 11.65 10.12 -13.38
CA PHE A 144 12.45 8.92 -13.12
C PHE A 144 13.19 8.99 -11.78
N VAL A 145 13.65 10.18 -11.40
CA VAL A 145 14.27 10.40 -10.07
C VAL A 145 13.24 10.12 -8.97
N GLY A 146 12.02 10.65 -9.09
CA GLY A 146 10.93 10.39 -8.14
C GLY A 146 10.58 8.90 -8.05
N GLN A 147 10.54 8.19 -9.18
CA GLN A 147 10.27 6.74 -9.21
C GLN A 147 11.38 5.93 -8.54
N VAL A 148 12.65 6.27 -8.75
CA VAL A 148 13.76 5.59 -8.04
C VAL A 148 13.71 5.87 -6.55
N THR A 149 13.37 7.09 -6.13
CA THR A 149 13.18 7.41 -4.70
C THR A 149 12.09 6.52 -4.10
N LEU A 150 10.92 6.42 -4.74
CA LEU A 150 9.83 5.54 -4.28
C LEU A 150 10.27 4.07 -4.22
N LEU A 151 11.01 3.59 -5.23
CA LEU A 151 11.53 2.22 -5.22
C LEU A 151 12.47 1.96 -4.02
N LEU A 152 13.32 2.94 -3.67
CA LEU A 152 14.20 2.85 -2.52
C LEU A 152 13.44 2.92 -1.19
N GLU A 153 12.41 3.75 -1.11
CA GLU A 153 11.51 3.80 0.06
C GLU A 153 10.81 2.46 0.28
N ILE A 154 10.29 1.85 -0.78
CA ILE A 154 9.69 0.52 -0.73
C ILE A 154 10.70 -0.56 -0.31
N TYR A 155 11.93 -0.51 -0.83
CA TYR A 155 12.99 -1.43 -0.40
C TYR A 155 13.27 -1.31 1.10
N ASP A 156 13.28 -0.08 1.63
CA ASP A 156 13.47 0.17 3.05
C ASP A 156 12.24 -0.26 3.89
N ASP A 157 11.01 -0.19 3.35
CA ASP A 157 9.80 -0.73 4.01
C ASP A 157 9.96 -2.22 4.34
N PHE A 158 10.57 -2.99 3.43
CA PHE A 158 10.78 -4.43 3.60
C PHE A 158 12.04 -4.78 4.41
N THR A 159 13.04 -3.90 4.41
CA THR A 159 14.34 -4.17 5.03
C THR A 159 14.39 -3.71 6.49
N PHE A 160 13.70 -2.61 6.83
CA PHE A 160 13.69 -2.05 8.18
C PHE A 160 12.86 -2.91 9.13
N ARG A 161 13.54 -3.89 9.74
CA ARG A 161 12.96 -4.75 10.76
C ARG A 161 12.85 -3.99 12.08
N ALA A 162 11.62 -3.75 12.55
CA ALA A 162 11.34 -3.29 13.92
C ALA A 162 12.22 -4.05 14.93
N PRO A 163 12.81 -3.42 15.96
CA PRO A 163 13.63 -4.13 16.94
C PRO A 163 12.85 -5.31 17.54
N ALA A 164 13.53 -6.42 17.81
CA ALA A 164 12.91 -7.54 18.50
C ALA A 164 12.29 -7.01 19.80
N ARG A 165 11.02 -7.32 20.07
CA ARG A 165 10.44 -7.11 21.39
C ARG A 165 11.37 -7.84 22.35
N ASP A 166 12.06 -7.07 23.20
CA ASP A 166 13.00 -7.61 24.18
C ASP A 166 12.22 -8.60 25.05
N ARG A 167 12.40 -9.89 24.77
CA ARG A 167 11.88 -10.96 25.61
C ARG A 167 12.88 -11.15 26.74
N GLY A 168 12.84 -10.23 27.69
CA GLY A 168 13.65 -10.36 28.90
C GLY A 168 13.44 -9.24 29.93
N ARG A 169 12.48 -9.43 30.85
CA ARG A 169 12.75 -9.52 32.31
C ARG A 169 11.46 -9.48 33.14
N VAL A 170 11.42 -10.45 34.05
CA VAL A 170 10.52 -10.72 35.20
C VAL A 170 9.16 -11.31 34.86
#